data_AF-A0A0D7X7H0-F1
#
_entry.id   AF-A0A0D7X7H0-F1
#
_cell.length_a   1.000
_cell.length_b   1.000
_cell.length_c   1.000
_cell.angle_alpha   90.00
_cell.angle_beta   90.00
_cell.angle_gamma   90.00
#
_symmetry.space_group_name_H-M   'P 1'
#
loop_
_entity.id
_entity.type
_entity.pdbx_description
1 polymer ?
#
loop_
_entity_poly.entity_id
_entity_poly.type
_entity_poly.pdbx_seq_one_letter_code
_entity_poly.pdbx_strand_id
1 'polypeptide(L)'
;MLYILYLAISKAYQNKGYGKAVVNEIINKYSNYRICLNIEEVNPKFLNNNQRIKRKNFFQLLGFESQDYLFSNYEVVTFVTMSINGDVSYKEIHALFD
;
A
#
# COMPACT_ATOMS: atom_id res chain seq x y z
N MET A 1 4.48 -14.03 -2.98
CA MET A 1 4.10 -12.65 -2.66
C MET A 1 2.59 -12.57 -2.55
N LEU A 2 2.06 -11.82 -1.58
CA LEU A 2 0.63 -11.49 -1.50
C LEU A 2 0.47 -10.03 -1.88
N TYR A 3 -0.33 -9.76 -2.91
CA TYR A 3 -0.66 -8.40 -3.32
C TYR A 3 -2.07 -8.04 -2.86
N ILE A 4 -2.20 -6.97 -2.08
CA ILE A 4 -3.50 -6.45 -1.66
C ILE A 4 -4.01 -5.54 -2.78
N LEU A 5 -4.82 -6.09 -3.68
CA LEU A 5 -5.39 -5.34 -4.81
C LEU A 5 -6.40 -4.28 -4.35
N TYR A 6 -7.32 -4.65 -3.44
CA TYR A 6 -8.30 -3.73 -2.86
C TYR A 6 -8.44 -3.94 -1.35
N LEU A 7 -8.46 -2.84 -0.61
CA LEU A 7 -8.78 -2.81 0.81
C LEU A 7 -9.61 -1.56 1.11
N ALA A 8 -10.83 -1.76 1.61
CA ALA A 8 -11.73 -0.67 1.95
C ALA A 8 -12.39 -0.93 3.31
N ILE A 9 -12.46 0.13 4.12
CA ILE A 9 -13.27 0.16 5.34
C ILE A 9 -14.46 1.07 5.05
N SER A 10 -15.68 0.57 5.29
CA SER A 10 -16.90 1.37 5.13
C SER A 10 -16.81 2.66 5.95
N LYS A 11 -17.31 3.78 5.39
CA LYS A 11 -17.20 5.12 6.00
C LYS A 11 -17.68 5.17 7.44
N ALA A 12 -18.74 4.43 7.77
CA ALA A 12 -19.30 4.34 9.13
C ALA A 12 -18.32 3.75 10.16
N TYR A 13 -17.26 3.08 9.71
CA TYR A 13 -16.26 2.38 10.52
C TYR A 13 -14.83 2.94 10.36
N GLN A 14 -14.64 3.99 9.56
CA GLN A 14 -13.33 4.64 9.45
C GLN A 14 -12.95 5.38 10.75
N ASN A 15 -11.65 5.54 10.99
CA ASN A 15 -11.08 6.18 12.20
C ASN A 15 -11.43 5.51 13.54
N LYS A 16 -11.95 4.27 13.53
CA LYS A 16 -12.26 3.46 14.72
C LYS A 16 -11.28 2.31 14.97
N GLY A 17 -10.11 2.33 14.30
CA GLY A 17 -9.08 1.28 14.43
C GLY A 17 -9.25 0.07 13.51
N TYR A 18 -10.38 -0.09 12.82
CA TYR A 18 -10.62 -1.26 11.95
C TYR A 18 -9.61 -1.42 10.82
N GLY A 19 -9.09 -0.33 10.25
CA GLY A 19 -8.04 -0.41 9.23
C GLY A 19 -6.79 -1.11 9.76
N LYS A 20 -6.33 -0.72 10.97
CA LYS A 20 -5.19 -1.37 11.63
C LYS A 20 -5.50 -2.84 11.96
N ALA A 21 -6.70 -3.11 12.49
CA ALA A 21 -7.10 -4.48 12.83
C ALA A 21 -7.06 -5.41 11.61
N VAL A 22 -7.67 -5.01 10.49
CA VAL A 22 -7.69 -5.82 9.26
C VAL A 22 -6.29 -6.04 8.69
N VAL A 23 -5.46 -4.99 8.62
CA VAL A 23 -4.09 -5.13 8.11
C VAL A 23 -3.25 -6.04 9.01
N ASN A 24 -3.37 -5.91 10.34
CA ASN A 24 -2.68 -6.81 11.27
C ASN A 24 -3.13 -8.27 11.12
N GLU A 25 -4.43 -8.52 10.94
CA GLU A 25 -4.93 -9.87 10.66
C GLU A 25 -4.34 -10.44 9.36
N ILE A 26 -4.21 -9.62 8.31
CA ILE A 26 -3.56 -10.04 7.05
C ILE A 26 -2.07 -10.37 7.29
N ILE A 27 -1.34 -9.50 8.01
CA ILE A 27 0.08 -9.73 8.34
C ILE A 27 0.25 -11.02 9.13
N ASN A 28 -0.59 -11.26 10.14
CA ASN A 28 -0.52 -12.44 10.99
C ASN A 28 -0.86 -13.72 10.21
N LYS A 29 -1.94 -13.70 9.41
CA LYS A 29 -2.38 -14.86 8.64
C LYS A 29 -1.40 -15.25 7.54
N TYR A 30 -0.72 -14.28 6.94
CA TYR A 30 0.21 -14.48 5.83
C TYR A 30 1.64 -14.07 6.22
N SER A 31 2.05 -14.38 7.44
CA SER A 31 3.36 -13.97 8.00
C SER A 31 4.56 -14.48 7.21
N ASN A 32 4.41 -15.61 6.51
CA ASN A 32 5.45 -16.19 5.64
C ASN A 32 5.49 -15.58 4.22
N TYR A 33 4.65 -14.58 3.94
CA TYR A 33 4.59 -13.91 2.64
C TYR A 33 5.21 -12.51 2.74
N ARG A 34 5.95 -12.13 1.69
CA ARG A 34 6.09 -10.71 1.32
C ARG A 34 4.72 -10.17 0.96
N ILE A 35 4.23 -9.21 1.72
CA ILE A 35 2.92 -8.59 1.50
C ILE A 35 3.16 -7.20 0.92
N CYS A 36 2.50 -6.86 -0.17
CA CYS A 36 2.65 -5.55 -0.79
C CYS A 36 1.33 -4.98 -1.28
N LEU A 37 1.33 -3.67 -1.48
CA LEU A 37 0.22 -2.89 -2.01
C LEU A 37 0.73 -1.60 -2.64
N ASN A 38 -0.11 -0.97 -3.45
CA ASN A 38 0.15 0.34 -4.02
C ASN A 38 -0.66 1.40 -3.27
N ILE A 39 0.01 2.48 -2.87
CA ILE A 39 -0.64 3.73 -2.45
C ILE A 39 -0.39 4.81 -3.49
N GLU A 40 -1.18 5.87 -3.46
CA GLU A 40 -1.00 6.97 -4.39
C GLU A 40 0.34 7.69 -4.18
N GLU A 41 0.94 8.21 -5.26
CA GLU A 41 2.17 9.03 -5.20
C GLU A 41 2.00 10.18 -4.19
N VAL A 42 2.91 10.27 -3.23
CA VAL A 42 3.01 11.39 -2.29
C VAL A 42 3.81 12.50 -2.93
N ASN A 43 3.11 13.45 -3.54
CA ASN A 43 3.70 14.57 -4.26
C ASN A 43 2.93 15.87 -3.95
N PRO A 44 3.62 16.96 -3.55
CA PRO A 44 2.98 18.25 -3.26
C PRO A 44 2.12 18.83 -4.38
N LYS A 45 2.30 18.37 -5.64
CA LYS A 45 1.47 18.79 -6.78
C LYS A 45 -0.01 18.43 -6.62
N PHE A 46 -0.36 17.46 -5.78
CA PHE A 46 -1.75 17.00 -5.61
C PHE A 46 -2.48 17.77 -4.51
N LEU A 47 -3.69 18.25 -4.81
CA LEU A 47 -4.55 18.97 -3.84
C LEU A 47 -4.81 18.16 -2.55
N ASN A 48 -4.90 16.83 -2.66
CA ASN A 48 -5.12 15.93 -1.54
C ASN A 48 -3.83 15.36 -0.93
N ASN A 49 -2.66 15.98 -1.13
CA ASN A 49 -1.37 15.48 -0.66
C ASN A 49 -1.34 15.15 0.85
N ASN A 50 -2.00 15.97 1.69
CA ASN A 50 -2.11 15.69 3.12
C ASN A 50 -2.80 14.35 3.43
N GLN A 51 -3.78 13.92 2.62
CA GLN A 51 -4.42 12.62 2.78
C GLN A 51 -3.48 11.48 2.34
N ARG A 52 -2.69 11.71 1.29
CA ARG A 52 -1.71 10.73 0.78
C ARG A 52 -0.57 10.51 1.77
N ILE A 53 -0.05 11.58 2.39
CA ILE A 53 0.92 11.49 3.50
C ILE A 53 0.35 10.66 4.65
N LYS A 54 -0.89 10.91 5.07
CA LYS A 54 -1.54 10.13 6.13
C LYS A 54 -1.65 8.65 5.77
N ARG A 55 -1.94 8.32 4.52
CA ARG A 55 -2.03 6.92 4.05
C ARG A 55 -0.65 6.24 4.06
N LYS A 56 0.39 6.93 3.59
CA LYS A 56 1.77 6.44 3.68
C LYS A 56 2.18 6.18 5.13
N ASN A 57 1.99 7.17 6.00
CA ASN A 57 2.33 7.06 7.42
C ASN A 57 1.54 5.93 8.10
N PHE A 58 0.27 5.72 7.74
CA PHE A 58 -0.53 4.62 8.27
C PHE A 58 0.13 3.26 7.99
N PHE A 59 0.56 2.98 6.76
CA PHE A 59 1.22 1.72 6.43
C PHE A 59 2.62 1.60 7.03
N GLN A 60 3.38 2.71 7.10
CA GLN A 60 4.68 2.74 7.78
C GLN A 60 4.57 2.41 9.28
N LEU A 61 3.54 2.92 9.96
CA LEU A 61 3.25 2.58 11.36
C LEU A 61 2.89 1.09 11.56
N LEU A 62 2.52 0.39 10.49
CA LEU A 62 2.23 -1.05 10.49
C LEU A 62 3.42 -1.89 10.00
N GLY A 63 4.59 -1.28 9.80
CA GLY A 63 5.82 -1.97 9.41
C GLY A 63 6.04 -2.11 7.90
N PHE A 64 5.24 -1.45 7.07
CA PHE A 64 5.49 -1.42 5.63
C PHE A 64 6.56 -0.38 5.26
N GLU A 65 7.41 -0.72 4.30
CA GLU A 65 8.47 0.13 3.76
C GLU A 65 8.18 0.48 2.30
N SER A 66 8.55 1.71 1.91
CA SER A 66 8.43 2.13 0.50
C SER A 66 9.53 1.49 -0.32
N GLN A 67 9.17 0.98 -1.49
CA GLN A 67 10.15 0.50 -2.46
C GLN A 67 10.86 1.68 -3.13
N ASP A 68 12.04 1.44 -3.69
CA ASP A 68 12.94 2.45 -4.28
C ASP A 68 12.55 2.89 -5.70
N TYR A 69 11.37 2.49 -6.16
CA TYR A 69 10.80 2.84 -7.46
C TYR A 69 9.36 3.35 -7.34
N LEU A 70 8.89 3.97 -8.41
CA LEU A 70 7.49 4.31 -8.62
C LEU A 70 6.91 3.39 -9.70
N PHE A 71 5.68 2.93 -9.49
CA PHE A 71 4.95 2.13 -10.46
C PHE A 71 3.93 3.02 -11.17
N SER A 72 3.89 3.01 -12.50
CA SER A 72 2.83 3.68 -13.27
C SER A 72 2.03 2.65 -14.04
N ASN A 73 0.70 2.72 -13.96
CA ASN A 73 -0.18 1.87 -14.76
C ASN A 73 -0.32 2.41 -16.20
N TYR A 74 -1.09 1.70 -17.03
CA TYR A 74 -1.36 2.08 -18.42
C TYR A 74 -2.09 3.44 -18.57
N GLU A 75 -2.77 3.91 -17.53
CA GLU A 75 -3.42 5.23 -17.48
C GLU A 75 -2.48 6.34 -16.99
N VAL A 76 -1.18 6.04 -16.85
CA VAL A 76 -0.14 6.99 -16.39
C VAL A 76 -0.40 7.47 -14.95
N VAL A 77 -1.14 6.69 -14.15
CA VAL A 77 -1.30 6.94 -12.72
C VAL A 77 -0.11 6.35 -11.99
N THR A 78 0.64 7.21 -11.29
CA THR A 78 1.84 6.83 -10.52
C THR A 78 1.51 6.47 -9.08
N PHE A 79 2.11 5.38 -8.61
CA PHE A 79 1.94 4.79 -7.29
C PHE A 79 3.28 4.63 -6.58
N VAL A 80 3.23 4.63 -5.25
CA VAL A 80 4.29 4.12 -4.39
C VAL A 80 3.92 2.70 -4.01
N THR A 81 4.78 1.73 -4.34
CA THR A 81 4.67 0.37 -3.83
C THR A 81 5.21 0.33 -2.41
N MET A 82 4.44 -0.27 -1.51
CA MET A 82 4.85 -0.52 -0.13
C MET A 82 4.84 -2.02 0.15
N SER A 83 5.82 -2.53 0.89
CA SER A 83 5.87 -3.95 1.27
C SER A 83 6.31 -4.17 2.72
N ILE A 84 6.01 -5.36 3.25
CA ILE A 84 6.49 -5.87 4.53
C ILE A 84 6.97 -7.31 4.34
N ASN A 85 7.88 -7.76 5.21
CA ASN A 85 8.56 -9.06 5.16
C ASN A 85 9.47 -9.26 3.94
N GLY A 86 9.94 -8.15 3.34
CA GLY A 86 10.92 -8.14 2.26
C GLY A 86 10.52 -7.25 1.09
N ASP A 87 11.51 -6.90 0.30
CA ASP A 87 11.37 -6.03 -0.87
C ASP A 87 10.63 -6.73 -2.01
N VAL A 88 9.97 -5.94 -2.84
CA VAL A 88 9.29 -6.39 -4.06
C VAL A 88 9.78 -5.54 -5.20
N SER A 89 10.29 -6.16 -6.26
CA SER A 89 10.83 -5.45 -7.42
C SER A 89 9.75 -4.88 -8.34
N TYR A 90 10.12 -3.85 -9.12
CA TYR A 90 9.24 -3.28 -10.15
C TYR A 90 8.71 -4.36 -11.12
N LYS A 91 9.56 -5.31 -11.53
CA LYS A 91 9.19 -6.39 -12.45
C LYS A 91 8.10 -7.29 -11.87
N GLU A 92 8.19 -7.61 -10.57
CA GLU A 92 7.17 -8.41 -9.89
C GLU A 92 5.81 -7.69 -9.83
N ILE A 93 5.80 -6.37 -9.60
CA ILE A 93 4.56 -5.58 -9.62
C ILE A 93 4.01 -5.45 -11.03
N HIS A 94 4.86 -5.17 -12.02
CA HIS A 94 4.45 -5.00 -13.41
C HIS A 94 3.79 -6.27 -13.96
N ALA A 95 4.36 -7.44 -13.70
CA ALA A 95 3.83 -8.73 -14.12
C ALA A 95 2.44 -9.09 -13.51
N LEU A 96 1.95 -8.36 -12.51
CA LEU A 96 0.57 -8.54 -12.00
C LEU A 96 -0.49 -7.88 -12.89
N PHE A 97 -0.08 -6.98 -13.79
CA PHE A 97 -0.96 -6.14 -14.62
C PHE A 97 -0.70 -6.27 -16.12
N ASP A 98 0.25 -7.12 -16.53
CA ASP A 98 0.47 -7.55 -17.91
C ASP A 98 -0.52 -8.67 -18.29
#